data_AF-A0A0M6YCY6-F1
#
_entry.id   AF-A0A0M6YCY6-F1
#
_cell.length_a   1.000
_cell.length_b   1.000
_cell.length_c   1.000
_cell.angle_alpha   90.00
_cell.angle_beta   90.00
_cell.angle_gamma   90.00
#
_symmetry.space_group_name_H-M   'P 1'
#
loop_
_entity.id
_entity.type
_entity.pdbx_description
1 polymer ?
#
loop_
_entity_poly.entity_id
_entity_poly.type
_entity_poly.pdbx_seq_one_letter_code
_entity_poly.pdbx_strand_id
1 'polypeptide(L)' 'MSLLFKIELWSADQNRVEELLGELGGYTLAKAAFDAAEDLYPGKPITIRQGARIIQKTDSVR' A
#
# COMPACT_ATOMS: atom_id res chain seq x y z
N MET A 1 0.37 -6.78 -20.69
CA MET A 1 -0.28 -5.78 -19.81
C MET A 1 0.41 -5.88 -18.46
N SER A 2 1.26 -4.91 -18.10
CA SER A 2 2.02 -4.97 -16.84
C SER A 2 1.04 -4.87 -15.67
N LEU A 3 1.12 -5.79 -14.71
CA LEU A 3 0.33 -5.70 -13.49
C LEU A 3 0.71 -4.40 -12.76
N LEU A 4 -0.26 -3.48 -12.64
CA LEU A 4 -0.11 -2.23 -11.91
C LEU A 4 0.04 -2.51 -10.41
N PHE A 5 0.85 -1.70 -9.74
CA PHE A 5 1.03 -1.72 -8.30
C PHE A 5 -0.03 -0.82 -7.66
N LYS A 6 -0.70 -1.33 -6.64
CA LYS A 6 -1.70 -0.58 -5.86
C LYS A 6 -1.15 -0.26 -4.49
N ILE A 7 -1.31 0.99 -4.07
CA ILE A 7 -1.06 1.42 -2.71
C ILE A 7 -2.40 1.50 -2.01
N GLU A 8 -2.60 0.66 -1.01
CA GLU A 8 -3.89 0.50 -0.34
C GLU A 8 -3.74 0.82 1.14
N LEU A 9 -4.61 1.67 1.66
CA LEU A 9 -4.82 1.92 3.07
C LEU A 9 -5.88 0.96 3.59
N TRP A 10 -5.60 0.33 4.72
CA TRP A 10 -6.47 -0.68 5.31
C TRP A 10 -7.04 -0.23 6.64
N SER A 11 -8.17 -0.86 6.99
CA SER A 11 -8.74 -0.77 8.32
C SER A 11 -7.74 -1.25 9.36
N ALA A 12 -7.88 -0.77 10.60
CA ALA A 12 -6.97 -1.10 11.69
C ALA A 12 -6.87 -2.62 11.97
N ASP A 13 -7.96 -3.36 11.75
CA ASP A 13 -8.01 -4.83 11.84
C ASP A 13 -7.45 -5.56 10.61
N GLN A 14 -7.07 -4.81 9.57
CA GLN A 14 -6.45 -5.27 8.33
C GLN A 14 -7.32 -6.25 7.51
N ASN A 15 -8.63 -6.23 7.74
CA ASN A 15 -9.57 -7.11 7.04
C ASN A 15 -10.20 -6.45 5.80
N ARG A 16 -10.11 -5.12 5.67
CA ARG A 16 -10.68 -4.39 4.54
C ARG A 16 -9.76 -3.27 4.08
N VAL A 17 -9.70 -3.09 2.76
CA VAL A 17 -9.15 -1.86 2.17
C VAL A 17 -10.14 -0.73 2.45
N GLU A 18 -9.70 0.31 3.12
CA GLU A 18 -10.48 1.54 3.35
C GLU A 18 -10.34 2.50 2.18
N GLU A 19 -9.13 2.60 1.61
CA GLU A 19 -8.85 3.54 0.52
C GLU A 19 -7.76 2.99 -0.41
N LEU A 20 -7.92 3.27 -1.71
CA LEU A 20 -6.89 3.07 -2.71
C LEU A 20 -6.16 4.40 -2.92
N LEU A 21 -4.94 4.51 -2.38
CA LEU A 21 -4.13 5.73 -2.43
C LEU A 21 -3.50 5.96 -3.82
N GLY A 22 -3.30 4.90 -4.61
CA GLY A 22 -2.84 5.05 -6.00
C GLY A 22 -2.60 3.75 -6.75
N GLU A 23 -2.57 3.85 -8.09
CA GLU A 23 -2.17 2.77 -9.01
C GLU A 23 -1.00 3.22 -9.89
N LEU A 24 0.09 2.45 -9.91
CA LEU A 24 1.38 2.86 -10.48
C LEU A 24 1.97 1.76 -11.38
N GLY A 25 2.63 2.16 -12.47
CA GLY A 25 3.16 1.26 -13.49
C GLY A 25 4.51 0.59 -13.20
N GLY A 26 5.12 0.84 -12.04
CA GLY A 26 6.45 0.33 -11.72
C GLY A 26 6.72 0.28 -10.22
N TYR A 27 7.50 -0.72 -9.78
CA TYR A 27 7.75 -0.96 -8.36
C TYR A 27 8.45 0.20 -7.69
N THR A 28 9.45 0.82 -8.33
CA THR A 28 10.16 1.97 -7.75
C THR A 28 9.24 3.16 -7.47
N LEU A 29 8.30 3.45 -8.39
CA LEU A 29 7.31 4.50 -8.20
C LEU A 29 6.31 4.14 -7.10
N ALA A 30 5.88 2.87 -7.08
CA ALA A 30 5.02 2.35 -6.02
C ALA A 30 5.67 2.42 -4.64
N LYS A 31 6.96 2.09 -4.53
CA LYS A 31 7.73 2.18 -3.30
C LYS A 31 7.85 3.63 -2.81
N ALA A 32 8.16 4.56 -3.71
CA ALA A 32 8.22 5.98 -3.34
C ALA A 32 6.86 6.51 -2.85
N ALA A 33 5.76 6.12 -3.51
CA ALA A 33 4.41 6.48 -3.08
C ALA A 33 4.02 5.82 -1.75
N PHE A 34 4.45 4.58 -1.52
CA PHE A 34 4.26 3.87 -0.26
C PHE A 34 4.97 4.57 0.90
N ASP A 35 6.25 4.94 0.71
CA ASP A 35 7.03 5.62 1.75
C ASP A 35 6.39 6.97 2.12
N ALA A 36 5.95 7.74 1.11
CA ALA A 36 5.20 8.97 1.34
C ALA A 36 3.86 8.71 2.05
N ALA A 37 3.19 7.60 1.75
CA ALA A 37 1.95 7.23 2.43
C ALA A 37 2.19 6.86 3.91
N GLU A 38 3.30 6.19 4.24
CA GLU A 38 3.64 5.90 5.65
C GLU A 38 3.80 7.18 6.47
N ASP A 39 4.41 8.22 5.87
CA ASP A 39 4.55 9.53 6.51
C ASP A 39 3.22 10.29 6.66
N LEU A 40 2.34 10.20 5.65
CA LEU A 40 1.03 10.86 5.66
C LEU A 40 0.02 10.17 6.59
N TYR A 41 0.14 8.85 6.78
CA TYR A 41 -0.79 8.02 7.54
C TYR A 41 -0.06 7.24 8.66
N PRO A 42 0.53 7.94 9.64
CA PRO A 42 1.35 7.30 10.67
C PRO A 42 0.56 6.26 11.46
N GLY A 43 1.13 5.05 11.58
CA GLY A 43 0.55 3.93 12.32
C GLY A 43 -0.63 3.24 11.63
N LYS A 44 -1.01 3.67 10.42
CA LYS A 44 -2.07 3.01 9.65
C LYS A 44 -1.50 1.85 8.84
N PRO A 45 -2.23 0.74 8.67
CA PRO A 45 -1.77 -0.34 7.81
C PRO A 45 -1.91 0.05 6.33
N ILE A 46 -0.78 0.11 5.64
CA ILE A 46 -0.66 0.39 4.22
C ILE A 46 0.01 -0.80 3.54
N THR A 47 -0.37 -1.11 2.30
CA THR A 47 0.26 -2.18 1.49
C THR A 47 0.56 -1.75 0.07
N ILE A 48 1.65 -2.29 -0.48
CA ILE A 48 1.88 -2.39 -1.92
C ILE A 48 1.39 -3.76 -2.40
N ARG A 49 0.44 -3.76 -3.33
CA ARG A 49 -0.11 -4.98 -3.95
C ARG A 49 0.18 -4.98 -5.45
N GLN A 50 0.50 -6.15 -6.00
CA GLN A 50 0.55 -6.37 -7.45
C GLN A 50 -0.33 -7.59 -7.80
N GLY A 51 -1.45 -7.33 -8.48
CA GLY A 51 -2.46 -8.35 -8.71
C GLY A 51 -3.01 -8.91 -7.40
N ALA A 52 -2.94 -10.22 -7.20
CA ALA A 52 -3.37 -10.88 -5.95
C ALA A 52 -2.28 -10.97 -4.86
N ARG A 53 -1.07 -10.47 -5.14
CA ARG A 53 0.09 -10.62 -4.23
C ARG A 53 0.36 -9.33 -3.48
N ILE A 54 0.52 -9.41 -2.17
CA ILE A 54 1.09 -8.33 -1.37
C ILE A 54 2.61 -8.41 -1.49
N ILE A 55 3.24 -7.32 -1.89
CA ILE A 55 4.70 -7.24 -2.04
C ILE A 55 5.33 -6.60 -0.81
N GLN A 56 4.68 -5.57 -0.28
CA GLN A 56 5.15 -4.87 0.90
C GLN A 56 3.96 -4.41 1.74
N LYS A 57 4.20 -4.29 3.04
CA LYS A 57 3.23 -3.88 4.03
C LYS A 57 3.97 -3.14 5.14
N THR A 58 3.34 -2.11 5.67
CA THR A 58 3.88 -1.39 6.82
C THR A 58 3.56 -2.15 8.10
N ASP A 59 4.49 -2.11 9.05
CA ASP A 59 4.26 -2.63 10.37
C ASP A 59 3.32 -1.68 11.10
N SER A 60 2.05 -2.09 11.21
CA SER A 60 1.12 -1.48 12.15
C SER A 60 1.61 -1.86 13.55
N VAL A 61 2.49 -1.03 14.12
CA VAL A 61 2.99 -1.25 15.47
C VAL A 61 1.78 -1.39 16.41
N ARG A 62 1.77 -2.51 17.13
CA ARG A 62 0.76 -2.92 18.11
C ARG A 62 0.58 -1.93 19.25
#